data_AF-A0A9X1WV70-F1
#
_entry.id   AF-A0A9X1WV70-F1
#
_cell.length_a   1.000
_cell.length_b   1.000
_cell.length_c   1.000
_cell.angle_alpha   90.00
_cell.angle_beta   90.00
_cell.angle_gamma   90.00
#
_symmetry.space_group_name_H-M   'P 1'
#
loop_
_entity.id
_entity.type
_entity.pdbx_description
1 polymer ?
#
loop_
_entity_poly.entity_id
_entity_poly.type
_entity_poly.pdbx_seq_one_letter_code
_entity_poly.pdbx_strand_id
1 'polypeptide(L)'
;MAGFKRKHLSSTGKQLLDYFVGALSDQLPQEKPGKSNVDRPFIIRLALAKGLSSHRNIEINDQNTGDKWEIPDIFTPEEYTLYSHIIINQSKRVLNTDEINNEIAIRIEKGLRILDQIQKEKNSLDDLRLAILTMN
;
A
#
# COMPACT_ATOMS: atom_id res chain seq x y z
N MET A 1 20.79 -11.22 4.62
CA MET A 1 19.90 -10.04 4.65
C MET A 1 18.56 -10.47 5.23
N ALA A 2 18.03 -9.74 6.21
CA ALA A 2 16.70 -10.05 6.73
C ALA A 2 15.65 -9.38 5.82
N GLY A 3 14.72 -10.15 5.25
CA GLY A 3 13.66 -9.66 4.38
C GLY A 3 12.39 -9.27 5.14
N PHE A 4 11.32 -8.98 4.38
CA PHE A 4 10.01 -8.70 4.97
C PHE A 4 9.48 -9.94 5.69
N LYS A 5 9.06 -9.77 6.94
CA LYS A 5 8.50 -10.86 7.76
C LYS A 5 7.03 -10.59 8.05
N ARG A 6 6.25 -11.67 8.14
CA ARG A 6 4.83 -11.74 8.47
C ARG A 6 4.30 -10.53 9.25
N LYS A 7 3.64 -9.62 8.55
CA LYS A 7 2.80 -8.56 9.12
C LYS A 7 1.40 -8.72 8.57
N HIS A 8 0.46 -8.00 9.17
CA HIS A 8 -0.93 -8.10 8.80
C HIS A 8 -1.50 -6.74 8.47
N LEU A 9 -2.40 -6.74 7.49
CA LEU A 9 -3.37 -5.67 7.31
C LEU A 9 -4.52 -5.88 8.29
N SER A 10 -5.15 -4.78 8.64
CA SER A 10 -6.44 -4.79 9.29
C SER A 10 -7.53 -5.30 8.35
N SER A 11 -8.71 -5.61 8.90
CA SER A 11 -9.85 -6.03 8.09
C SER A 11 -10.26 -4.96 7.08
N THR A 12 -10.28 -3.69 7.50
CA THR A 12 -10.51 -2.54 6.61
C THR A 12 -9.40 -2.41 5.56
N GLY A 13 -8.14 -2.57 5.95
CA GLY A 13 -7.03 -2.55 4.99
C GLY A 13 -7.17 -3.63 3.92
N LYS A 14 -7.52 -4.86 4.32
CA LYS A 14 -7.79 -5.95 3.38
C LYS A 14 -8.97 -5.64 2.46
N GLN A 15 -10.07 -5.10 2.98
CA GLN A 15 -11.24 -4.72 2.16
C GLN A 15 -10.87 -3.65 1.13
N LEU A 16 -10.09 -2.65 1.52
CA LEU A 16 -9.61 -1.62 0.59
C LEU A 16 -8.67 -2.21 -0.47
N LEU A 17 -7.76 -3.11 -0.07
CA LEU A 17 -6.90 -3.83 -1.02
C LEU A 17 -7.73 -4.58 -2.07
N ASP A 18 -8.70 -5.38 -1.64
CA ASP A 18 -9.57 -6.15 -2.55
C ASP A 18 -10.43 -5.23 -3.44
N TYR A 19 -10.94 -4.12 -2.90
CA TYR A 19 -11.64 -3.09 -3.67
C TYR A 19 -10.76 -2.51 -4.78
N PHE A 20 -9.53 -2.08 -4.48
CA PHE A 20 -8.64 -1.49 -5.47
C PHE A 20 -8.15 -2.48 -6.51
N VAL A 21 -7.96 -3.75 -6.12
CA VAL A 21 -7.68 -4.82 -7.10
C VAL A 21 -8.83 -4.92 -8.09
N GLY A 22 -10.09 -4.97 -7.62
CA GLY A 22 -11.26 -5.01 -8.49
C GLY A 22 -11.39 -3.77 -9.37
N ALA A 23 -11.42 -2.59 -8.75
CA ALA A 23 -11.67 -1.32 -9.43
C ALA A 23 -10.65 -1.01 -10.54
N LEU A 24 -9.36 -1.32 -10.32
CA LEU A 24 -8.32 -1.06 -11.32
C LEU A 24 -8.17 -2.20 -12.34
N SER A 25 -8.58 -3.43 -11.99
CA SER A 25 -8.63 -4.54 -12.96
C SER A 25 -9.65 -4.28 -14.08
N ASP A 26 -10.77 -3.64 -13.76
CA ASP A 26 -11.85 -3.37 -14.71
C ASP A 26 -11.54 -2.21 -15.68
N GLN A 27 -10.53 -1.38 -15.36
CA GLN A 27 -10.24 -0.14 -16.07
C GLN A 27 -8.92 -0.13 -16.86
N LEU A 28 -8.00 -1.07 -16.62
CA LEU A 28 -6.78 -1.17 -17.41
C LEU A 28 -7.04 -1.99 -18.68
N PRO A 29 -6.60 -1.51 -19.87
CA PRO A 29 -6.62 -2.32 -21.07
C PRO A 29 -5.90 -3.64 -20.79
N GLN A 30 -6.61 -4.74 -20.96
CA GLN A 30 -6.03 -6.08 -20.87
C GLN A 30 -4.95 -6.17 -21.95
N GLU A 31 -3.67 -6.21 -21.55
CA GLU A 31 -2.59 -6.45 -22.52
C GLU A 31 -2.72 -7.84 -23.17
N LYS A 32 -3.38 -8.78 -22.47
CA LYS A 32 -3.73 -10.13 -22.95
C LYS A 32 -5.09 -10.59 -22.41
N PRO A 33 -5.93 -11.26 -23.22
CA PRO A 33 -7.19 -11.83 -22.73
C PRO A 33 -6.91 -12.84 -21.60
N GLY A 34 -7.51 -12.59 -20.43
CA GLY A 34 -7.45 -13.49 -19.28
C GLY A 34 -6.37 -13.20 -18.23
N LYS A 35 -5.66 -12.05 -18.30
CA LYS A 35 -4.66 -11.69 -17.29
C LYS A 35 -4.79 -10.22 -16.86
N SER A 36 -5.48 -9.97 -15.73
CA SER A 36 -5.48 -8.63 -15.12
C SER A 36 -4.05 -8.23 -14.78
N ASN A 37 -3.64 -7.03 -15.20
CA ASN A 37 -2.35 -6.44 -14.83
C ASN A 37 -2.32 -5.94 -13.38
N VAL A 38 -3.48 -5.91 -12.71
CA VAL A 38 -3.62 -5.47 -11.32
C VAL A 38 -3.87 -6.66 -10.43
N ASP A 39 -2.90 -6.93 -9.57
CA ASP A 39 -2.99 -7.94 -8.53
C ASP A 39 -2.73 -7.31 -7.15
N ARG A 40 -2.95 -8.10 -6.08
CA ARG A 40 -2.68 -7.66 -4.71
C ARG A 40 -1.22 -7.18 -4.54
N PRO A 41 -0.19 -7.89 -5.03
CA PRO A 41 1.18 -7.39 -4.99
C PRO A 41 1.38 -5.99 -5.57
N PHE A 42 0.78 -5.69 -6.72
CA PHE A 42 0.85 -4.36 -7.32
C PHE A 42 0.20 -3.29 -6.42
N ILE A 43 -1.01 -3.54 -5.93
CA ILE A 43 -1.72 -2.59 -5.06
C ILE A 43 -0.98 -2.38 -3.74
N ILE A 44 -0.36 -3.42 -3.17
CA ILE A 44 0.46 -3.29 -1.96
C ILE A 44 1.67 -2.37 -2.20
N ARG A 45 2.39 -2.52 -3.33
CA ARG A 45 3.50 -1.62 -3.69
C ARG A 45 3.03 -0.19 -3.90
N LEU A 46 1.91 -0.01 -4.59
CA LEU A 46 1.31 1.31 -4.83
C LEU A 46 0.92 1.99 -3.50
N ALA A 47 0.26 1.24 -2.62
CA ALA A 47 -0.12 1.72 -1.30
C ALA A 47 1.12 2.07 -0.46
N LEU A 48 2.15 1.23 -0.44
CA LEU A 48 3.40 1.53 0.27
C LEU A 48 4.05 2.83 -0.25
N ALA A 49 4.21 2.97 -1.57
CA ALA A 49 4.75 4.18 -2.19
C ALA A 49 3.93 5.43 -1.83
N LYS A 50 2.60 5.31 -1.83
CA LYS A 50 1.71 6.42 -1.45
C LYS A 50 1.80 6.74 0.05
N GLY A 51 1.87 5.74 0.91
CA GLY A 51 2.03 5.88 2.35
C GLY A 51 3.36 6.54 2.74
N LEU A 52 4.43 6.25 1.99
CA LEU A 52 5.77 6.83 2.18
C LEU A 52 5.87 8.28 1.68
N SER A 53 5.22 8.63 0.57
CA SER A 53 5.29 9.98 -0.02
C SER A 53 4.31 10.99 0.58
N SER A 54 3.26 10.51 1.23
CA SER A 54 2.18 11.39 1.70
C SER A 54 2.43 12.00 3.07
N HIS A 55 2.34 13.33 3.11
CA HIS A 55 2.32 14.14 4.33
C HIS A 55 0.93 14.19 5.00
N ARG A 56 -0.11 13.59 4.39
CA ARG A 56 -1.44 13.53 5.01
C ARG A 56 -1.36 12.77 6.33
N ASN A 57 -1.84 13.37 7.41
CA ASN A 57 -2.04 12.67 8.67
C ASN A 57 -3.39 11.95 8.59
N ILE A 58 -3.33 10.63 8.41
CA ILE A 58 -4.50 9.77 8.50
C ILE A 58 -4.37 8.98 9.78
N GLU A 59 -5.34 9.14 10.67
CA GLU A 59 -5.46 8.28 11.84
C GLU A 59 -5.89 6.88 11.40
N ILE A 60 -5.07 5.89 11.74
CA ILE A 60 -5.42 4.48 11.56
C ILE A 60 -6.07 4.03 12.87
N ASN A 61 -7.33 4.44 13.08
CA ASN A 61 -8.14 3.96 14.18
C ASN A 61 -8.82 2.66 13.74
N ASP A 62 -8.13 1.54 13.90
CA ASP A 62 -8.77 0.24 13.69
C ASP A 62 -9.11 -0.42 15.02
N GLN A 63 -10.39 -0.35 15.39
CA GLN A 63 -10.94 -1.06 16.54
C GLN A 63 -11.36 -2.51 16.20
N ASN A 64 -11.25 -2.94 14.94
CA ASN A 64 -11.61 -4.30 14.56
C ASN A 64 -10.47 -5.28 14.84
N THR A 65 -10.66 -6.08 15.88
CA THR A 65 -9.82 -7.22 16.25
C THR A 65 -10.07 -8.47 15.41
N GLY A 66 -11.02 -8.45 14.47
CA GLY A 66 -11.40 -9.58 13.62
C GLY A 66 -10.61 -9.66 12.30
N ASP A 67 -10.17 -10.89 11.97
CA ASP A 67 -9.49 -11.34 10.74
C ASP A 67 -8.44 -10.37 10.16
N LYS A 68 -7.28 -10.38 10.80
CA LYS A 68 -6.05 -9.78 10.29
C LYS A 68 -5.57 -10.58 9.08
N TRP A 69 -5.41 -9.92 7.93
CA TRP A 69 -4.93 -10.58 6.72
C TRP A 69 -3.41 -10.50 6.64
N GLU A 70 -2.74 -11.65 6.52
CA GLU A 70 -1.28 -11.69 6.42
C GLU A 70 -0.78 -11.14 5.08
N ILE A 71 0.14 -10.18 5.14
CA ILE A 71 0.81 -9.61 3.98
C ILE A 71 1.85 -10.63 3.51
N PRO A 72 1.72 -11.19 2.30
CA PRO A 72 2.72 -12.11 1.76
C PRO A 72 4.03 -11.39 1.50
N ASP A 73 5.14 -12.13 1.57
CA ASP A 73 6.45 -11.62 1.17
C ASP A 73 6.50 -11.50 -0.36
N ILE A 74 6.19 -10.29 -0.84
CA ILE A 74 6.11 -9.97 -2.27
C ILE A 74 7.26 -9.09 -2.75
N PHE A 75 8.09 -8.59 -1.82
CA PHE A 75 9.13 -7.62 -2.12
C PHE A 75 10.40 -8.33 -2.56
N THR A 76 11.07 -7.83 -3.59
CA THR A 76 12.43 -8.29 -3.87
C THR A 76 13.39 -7.78 -2.78
N PRO A 77 14.57 -8.41 -2.60
CA PRO A 77 15.57 -7.93 -1.65
C PRO A 77 15.96 -6.46 -1.88
N GLU A 78 16.01 -6.02 -3.14
CA GLU A 78 16.31 -4.66 -3.55
C GLU A 78 15.17 -3.70 -3.18
N GLU A 79 13.92 -4.08 -3.46
CA GLU A 79 12.73 -3.31 -3.06
C GLU A 79 12.68 -3.14 -1.53
N TYR A 80 12.88 -4.23 -0.80
CA TYR A 80 12.89 -4.21 0.66
C TYR A 80 13.99 -3.29 1.21
N THR A 81 15.20 -3.37 0.63
CA THR A 81 16.34 -2.53 1.03
C THR A 81 16.03 -1.04 0.76
N LEU A 82 15.48 -0.74 -0.41
CA LEU A 82 15.08 0.63 -0.77
C LEU A 82 14.07 1.20 0.22
N TYR A 83 12.97 0.48 0.48
CA TYR A 83 11.94 0.94 1.41
C TYR A 83 12.47 1.08 2.84
N SER A 84 13.34 0.16 3.27
CA SER A 84 14.00 0.23 4.57
C SER A 84 14.81 1.52 4.75
N HIS A 85 15.61 1.89 3.75
CA HIS A 85 16.39 3.14 3.78
C HIS A 85 15.50 4.37 3.83
N ILE A 86 14.41 4.40 3.04
CA ILE A 86 13.44 5.50 3.07
C ILE A 86 12.84 5.65 4.46
N ILE A 87 12.37 4.55 5.06
CA ILE A 87 11.75 4.55 6.39
C ILE A 87 12.75 5.02 7.45
N ILE A 88 13.96 4.48 7.49
CA ILE A 88 15.00 4.88 8.45
C ILE A 88 15.27 6.38 8.34
N ASN A 89 15.42 6.90 7.12
CA ASN A 89 15.66 8.31 6.87
C ASN A 89 14.49 9.19 7.37
N GLN A 90 13.25 8.77 7.13
CA GLN A 90 12.06 9.48 7.59
C GLN A 90 11.88 9.43 9.11
N SER A 91 12.22 8.31 9.75
CA SER A 91 12.12 8.12 11.20
C SER A 91 13.20 8.84 12.00
N LYS A 92 14.28 9.32 11.34
CA LYS A 92 15.42 10.00 11.97
C LYS A 92 16.06 9.22 13.15
N ARG A 93 15.91 7.89 13.14
CA ARG A 93 16.45 6.98 14.16
C ARG A 93 16.79 5.64 13.53
N VAL A 94 17.70 4.91 14.17
CA VAL A 94 18.01 3.54 13.77
C VAL A 94 16.81 2.65 14.11
N LEU A 95 16.41 1.82 13.15
CA LEU A 95 15.35 0.83 13.30
C LEU A 95 15.92 -0.56 13.11
N ASN A 96 15.47 -1.52 13.93
CA ASN A 96 15.73 -2.92 13.67
C ASN A 96 14.78 -3.49 12.60
N THR A 97 15.02 -4.72 12.15
CA THR A 97 14.21 -5.37 11.11
C THR A 97 12.73 -5.47 11.46
N ASP A 98 12.38 -5.76 12.72
CA ASP A 98 10.97 -5.91 13.11
C ASP A 98 10.24 -4.57 13.14
N GLU A 99 10.94 -3.50 13.56
CA GLU A 99 10.45 -2.12 13.47
C GLU A 99 10.26 -1.67 12.02
N ILE A 100 11.21 -1.97 11.14
CA ILE A 100 11.09 -1.68 9.70
C ILE A 100 9.88 -2.41 9.11
N ASN A 101 9.71 -3.69 9.43
CA ASN A 101 8.55 -4.46 8.95
C ASN A 101 7.24 -3.88 9.47
N ASN A 102 7.19 -3.42 10.73
CA ASN A 102 6.03 -2.74 11.29
C ASN A 102 5.72 -1.44 10.53
N GLU A 103 6.72 -0.61 10.29
CA GLU A 103 6.56 0.62 9.51
C GLU A 103 6.06 0.32 8.09
N ILE A 104 6.62 -0.68 7.39
CA ILE A 104 6.12 -1.07 6.06
C ILE A 104 4.62 -1.37 6.10
N ALA A 105 4.17 -2.19 7.06
CA ALA A 105 2.75 -2.52 7.20
C ALA A 105 1.88 -1.27 7.49
N ILE A 106 2.34 -0.39 8.40
CA ILE A 106 1.66 0.87 8.72
C ILE A 106 1.57 1.77 7.49
N ARG A 107 2.62 1.85 6.68
CA ARG A 107 2.64 2.67 5.46
C ARG A 107 1.73 2.10 4.38
N ILE A 108 1.64 0.78 4.25
CA ILE A 108 0.66 0.14 3.35
C ILE A 108 -0.77 0.51 3.79
N GLU A 109 -1.09 0.36 5.08
CA GLU A 109 -2.41 0.74 5.63
C GLU A 109 -2.75 2.21 5.40
N LYS A 110 -1.80 3.09 5.68
CA LYS A 110 -1.90 4.53 5.43
C LYS A 110 -2.15 4.79 3.95
N GLY A 111 -1.38 4.13 3.07
CA GLY A 111 -1.49 4.24 1.63
C GLY A 111 -2.87 3.88 1.10
N LEU A 112 -3.41 2.74 1.52
CA LEU A 112 -4.74 2.28 1.13
C LEU A 112 -5.83 3.30 1.52
N ARG A 113 -5.74 3.87 2.72
CA ARG A 113 -6.69 4.92 3.17
C ARG A 113 -6.54 6.23 2.41
N ILE A 114 -5.31 6.62 2.07
CA ILE A 114 -5.09 7.80 1.23
C ILE A 114 -5.72 7.57 -0.14
N LEU A 115 -5.53 6.40 -0.74
CA LEU A 115 -6.13 6.06 -2.04
C LEU A 115 -7.65 6.12 -1.96
N ASP A 116 -8.25 5.56 -0.91
CA ASP A 116 -9.71 5.61 -0.69
C ASP A 116 -10.21 7.04 -0.52
N GLN A 117 -9.49 7.86 0.24
CA GLN A 117 -9.83 9.26 0.43
C GLN A 117 -9.76 10.03 -0.90
N ILE A 118 -8.69 9.85 -1.69
CA ILE A 118 -8.55 10.48 -3.00
C ILE A 118 -9.68 10.04 -3.92
N GLN A 119 -10.08 8.76 -3.86
CA GLN A 119 -11.18 8.23 -4.65
C GLN A 119 -12.51 8.91 -4.32
N LYS A 120 -12.80 9.05 -3.03
CA LYS A 120 -14.01 9.71 -2.52
C LYS A 120 -14.01 11.21 -2.80
N GLU A 121 -12.86 11.88 -2.68
CA GLU A 121 -12.70 13.32 -2.95
C GLU A 121 -12.95 13.67 -4.43
N LYS A 122 -12.59 12.78 -5.35
CA LYS A 122 -12.60 13.07 -6.78
C LYS A 122 -13.86 12.61 -7.54
N ASN A 123 -14.78 11.88 -6.90
CA ASN A 123 -16.06 11.41 -7.49
C ASN A 123 -15.99 10.69 -8.87
N SER A 124 -14.80 10.46 -9.42
CA SER A 124 -14.53 9.69 -10.62
C SER A 124 -13.19 8.96 -10.47
N LEU A 125 -13.19 7.64 -10.72
CA LEU A 125 -11.97 6.81 -10.74
C LEU A 125 -10.93 7.34 -11.75
N ASP A 126 -11.38 8.01 -12.83
CA ASP A 126 -10.50 8.59 -13.84
C ASP A 126 -9.61 9.71 -13.27
N ASP A 127 -10.13 10.44 -12.29
CA ASP A 127 -9.39 11.52 -11.62
C ASP A 127 -8.37 10.98 -10.60
N LEU A 128 -8.59 9.78 -10.04
CA LEU A 128 -7.62 9.09 -9.19
C LEU A 128 -6.39 8.66 -9.99
N ARG A 129 -6.59 8.17 -11.22
CA ARG A 129 -5.50 7.87 -12.16
C ARG A 129 -4.66 9.11 -12.45
N LEU A 130 -5.29 10.25 -12.74
CA LEU A 130 -4.59 11.53 -12.92
C LEU A 130 -3.84 11.94 -11.63
N ALA A 131 -4.45 11.82 -10.45
CA ALA A 131 -3.81 12.18 -9.18
C ALA A 131 -2.58 11.33 -8.83
N ILE A 132 -2.56 10.06 -9.25
CA ILE A 132 -1.44 9.15 -9.05
C ILE A 132 -0.30 9.44 -10.04
N LEU A 133 -0.63 9.85 -11.27
CA LEU A 133 0.34 10.10 -12.35
C LEU A 133 0.90 11.53 -12.37
N THR A 134 0.21 12.52 -11.78
CA THR A 134 0.63 13.95 -11.82
C THR A 134 1.19 14.47 -10.49
N MET A 135 1.80 13.64 -9.64
CA MET A 135 2.49 14.14 -8.45
C MET A 135 3.76 14.92 -8.84
N ASN A 136 3.64 16.26 -8.83
CA ASN A 136 4.72 17.21 -8.55
C ASN A 136 4.79 17.48 -7.04
#